data_AF-A0A7K3IYB1-F1
#
_entry.id   AF-A0A7K3IYB1-F1
#
_cell.length_a   1.000
_cell.length_b   1.000
_cell.length_c   1.000
_cell.angle_alpha   90.00
_cell.angle_beta   90.00
_cell.angle_gamma   90.00
#
_symmetry.space_group_name_H-M   'P 1'
#
loop_
_entity.id
_entity.type
_entity.pdbx_description
1 polymer ?
#
loop_
_entity_poly.entity_id
_entity_poly.type
_entity_poly.pdbx_seq_one_letter_code
_entity_poly.pdbx_strand_id
1 'polypeptide(L)'
;KSWDGLWDGKARITDKGWEGEMIIPFKTMGFKKGSDTWGLKCIRHIRRKSESSYWPATSLNAERFQISDAGRITGLKDITQGIGLDVIPYLTGGLSKKQNEESDPVIDGGLDAFYQITPSLKAAVTFRTDFAQTEVDERQINLTRFSLYFPEKRDFFLDGSNYFIFGINGDDVNPQNTMMIPFFSRRIGLDSGGDPVPIKYGGKFTGKAGNWNLGFLHVKDDNEWDNPGYTAGRITRVFGRQSSIGLIATSGNALNEASNSLAGIDLKLATSELRGNKNIAFSLYGVKSFTEDIKGEDFSFGTELNYPNDFLKFRIGYMQIGENFTPGLGFVLRKNIRDFYGGLSLGPRPKNSPLLQVRSGLDYTLISDLRNGGVQTAELKLNYADISFLSGDLISFSSNYEFDRLDNDFKITESIAIPADDYSFWRHSVTLSSAKRRNLWGLSRFVFGTFYSGTRTDLLLQTGYKICVPVYIGLESDRRWVNLKEGDFITQIYRLNLNFLISPTISWYNFAQYENQSETIGWQSRFQWIIKPGKEIFLTFNSPLIDPMDRFRPEIYEARVKVKYTIRF
;
A
#
# COMPACT_ATOMS: atom_id res chain seq x y z
N LYS A 1 5.99 4.65 0.68
CA LYS A 1 7.14 3.92 0.09
C LYS A 1 8.33 4.00 1.04
N SER A 2 9.18 2.97 1.08
CA SER A 2 10.56 3.10 1.58
C SER A 2 11.35 4.07 0.68
N TRP A 3 12.42 4.67 1.21
CA TRP A 3 13.35 5.50 0.44
C TRP A 3 13.81 4.79 -0.85
N ASP A 4 13.75 5.48 -1.99
CA ASP A 4 14.20 5.00 -3.30
C ASP A 4 15.19 6.03 -3.87
N GLY A 5 16.46 5.80 -3.58
CA GLY A 5 17.56 6.68 -3.97
C GLY A 5 18.54 5.96 -4.89
N LEU A 6 19.32 6.73 -5.66
CA LEU A 6 20.41 6.17 -6.47
C LEU A 6 21.58 5.77 -5.58
N TRP A 7 21.94 4.49 -5.58
CA TRP A 7 23.10 3.92 -4.90
C TRP A 7 23.73 2.83 -5.77
N ASP A 8 24.96 2.43 -5.45
CA ASP A 8 25.66 1.32 -6.11
C ASP A 8 26.14 0.33 -5.05
N GLY A 9 26.25 -0.93 -5.40
CA GLY A 9 26.77 -1.93 -4.47
C GLY A 9 27.17 -3.22 -5.15
N LYS A 10 28.13 -3.89 -4.52
CA LYS A 10 28.63 -5.20 -4.96
C LYS A 10 28.72 -6.11 -3.75
N ALA A 11 28.46 -7.38 -3.97
CA ALA A 11 28.66 -8.41 -2.97
C ALA A 11 29.41 -9.58 -3.58
N ARG A 12 30.22 -10.24 -2.75
CA ARG A 12 30.88 -11.50 -3.12
C ARG A 12 30.84 -12.46 -1.95
N ILE A 13 30.94 -13.74 -2.27
CA ILE A 13 31.13 -14.80 -1.30
C ILE A 13 32.64 -15.07 -1.21
N THR A 14 33.15 -15.05 0.00
CA THR A 14 34.54 -15.37 0.38
C THR A 14 34.55 -16.64 1.22
N ASP A 15 35.75 -17.16 1.51
CA ASP A 15 35.98 -18.25 2.46
C ASP A 15 35.42 -17.98 3.87
N LYS A 16 35.34 -16.71 4.27
CA LYS A 16 34.80 -16.28 5.58
C LYS A 16 33.29 -16.00 5.58
N GLY A 17 32.62 -16.01 4.44
CA GLY A 17 31.18 -15.74 4.34
C GLY A 17 30.81 -14.89 3.14
N TRP A 18 29.83 -14.00 3.26
CA TRP A 18 29.56 -13.00 2.24
C TRP A 18 29.92 -11.61 2.77
N GLU A 19 30.51 -10.80 1.90
CA GLU A 19 30.75 -9.38 2.14
C GLU A 19 30.06 -8.57 1.05
N GLY A 20 29.57 -7.39 1.42
CA GLY A 20 28.93 -6.47 0.51
C GLY A 20 29.40 -5.05 0.80
N GLU A 21 29.70 -4.33 -0.27
CA GLU A 21 30.05 -2.92 -0.25
C GLU A 21 28.89 -2.14 -0.87
N MET A 22 28.52 -1.03 -0.22
CA MET A 22 27.47 -0.13 -0.68
C MET A 22 28.01 1.29 -0.73
N ILE A 23 27.77 1.96 -1.84
CA ILE A 23 28.10 3.35 -2.07
C ILE A 23 26.77 4.10 -2.17
N ILE A 24 26.49 4.93 -1.15
CA ILE A 24 25.35 5.85 -1.17
C ILE A 24 25.92 7.25 -1.40
N PRO A 25 25.78 7.82 -2.61
CA PRO A 25 26.24 9.17 -2.88
C PRO A 25 25.57 10.17 -1.94
N PHE A 26 26.34 11.12 -1.40
CA PHE A 26 25.79 12.19 -0.56
C PHE A 26 24.72 13.01 -1.29
N LYS A 27 24.80 13.13 -2.62
CA LYS A 27 23.75 13.74 -3.45
C LYS A 27 22.37 13.07 -3.32
N THR A 28 22.31 11.81 -2.87
CA THR A 28 21.06 11.04 -2.73
C THR A 28 20.34 11.31 -1.40
N MET A 29 21.01 11.93 -0.43
CA MET A 29 20.46 12.20 0.90
C MET A 29 20.48 13.70 1.19
N GLY A 30 19.41 14.18 1.81
CA GLY A 30 19.41 15.52 2.38
C GLY A 30 20.09 15.54 3.75
N PHE A 31 21.10 16.38 3.93
CA PHE A 31 21.80 16.55 5.22
C PHE A 31 22.17 18.01 5.51
N LYS A 32 22.18 18.38 6.80
CA LYS A 32 22.53 19.74 7.23
C LYS A 32 23.99 20.04 6.87
N LYS A 33 24.24 21.11 6.10
CA LYS A 33 25.59 21.56 5.75
C LYS A 33 26.42 21.81 7.00
N GLY A 34 27.66 21.31 7.01
CA GLY A 34 28.58 21.41 8.15
C GLY A 34 28.28 20.46 9.32
N SER A 35 27.30 19.56 9.19
CA SER A 35 27.05 18.54 10.21
C SER A 35 28.08 17.42 10.11
N ASP A 36 28.95 17.32 11.12
CA ASP A 36 29.99 16.29 11.23
C ASP A 36 29.52 14.98 11.87
N THR A 37 28.33 15.01 12.46
CA THR A 37 27.75 13.93 13.27
C THR A 37 26.39 13.53 12.73
N TRP A 38 26.19 12.24 12.45
CA TRP A 38 24.97 11.69 11.88
C TRP A 38 24.43 10.55 12.76
N GLY A 39 23.11 10.35 12.73
CA GLY A 39 22.47 9.17 13.30
C GLY A 39 22.53 8.01 12.31
N LEU A 40 23.02 6.85 12.72
CA LEU A 40 23.07 5.63 11.92
C LEU A 40 22.45 4.47 12.70
N LYS A 41 21.53 3.77 12.05
CA LYS A 41 20.94 2.52 12.54
C LYS A 41 21.07 1.46 11.46
N CYS A 42 21.77 0.39 11.80
CA CYS A 42 22.02 -0.73 10.89
C CYS A 42 21.17 -1.92 11.31
N ILE A 43 20.48 -2.53 10.36
CA ILE A 43 19.66 -3.72 10.59
C ILE A 43 20.11 -4.80 9.61
N ARG A 44 20.55 -5.94 10.15
CA ARG A 44 20.94 -7.10 9.36
C ARG A 44 19.92 -8.22 9.53
N HIS A 45 19.24 -8.58 8.43
CA HIS A 45 18.36 -9.73 8.41
C HIS A 45 19.11 -10.99 8.00
N ILE A 46 19.27 -11.92 8.93
CA ILE A 46 19.93 -13.20 8.70
C ILE A 46 18.84 -14.25 8.45
N ARG A 47 18.37 -14.33 7.20
CA ARG A 47 17.27 -15.22 6.81
C ARG A 47 17.51 -16.68 7.23
N ARG A 48 18.73 -17.20 7.05
CA ARG A 48 19.10 -18.57 7.46
C ARG A 48 19.05 -18.84 8.97
N LYS A 49 19.01 -17.80 9.82
CA LYS A 49 18.86 -17.92 11.28
C LYS A 49 17.49 -17.44 11.79
N SER A 50 16.65 -16.88 10.92
CA SER A 50 15.43 -16.18 11.31
C SER A 50 15.69 -15.05 12.33
N GLU A 51 16.83 -14.37 12.18
CA GLU A 51 17.31 -13.36 13.12
C GLU A 51 17.38 -11.99 12.46
N SER A 52 17.08 -10.94 13.22
CA SER A 52 17.36 -9.55 12.84
C SER A 52 18.30 -8.95 13.88
N SER A 53 19.52 -8.61 13.48
CA SER A 53 20.52 -8.01 14.35
C SER A 53 20.52 -6.48 14.15
N TYR A 54 20.54 -5.73 15.25
CA TYR A 54 20.46 -4.27 15.24
C TYR A 54 21.73 -3.65 15.79
N TRP A 55 22.20 -2.57 15.16
CA TRP A 55 23.17 -1.66 15.75
C TRP A 55 22.63 -0.22 15.70
N PRO A 56 22.59 0.48 16.83
CA PRO A 56 22.82 -0.03 18.19
C PRO A 56 21.72 -1.01 18.63
N ALA A 57 21.92 -1.67 19.78
CA ALA A 57 20.91 -2.57 20.33
C ALA A 57 19.58 -1.83 20.57
N THR A 58 18.46 -2.47 20.23
CA THR A 58 17.12 -1.86 20.30
C THR A 58 16.16 -2.71 21.13
N SER A 59 15.10 -2.09 21.64
CA SER A 59 14.03 -2.76 22.40
C SER A 59 13.11 -3.54 21.46
N LEU A 60 12.50 -4.63 21.93
CA LEU A 60 11.44 -5.33 21.19
C LEU A 60 10.18 -4.47 20.99
N ASN A 61 9.98 -3.44 21.83
CA ASN A 61 8.90 -2.47 21.63
C ASN A 61 9.30 -1.34 20.66
N ALA A 62 10.58 -1.21 20.29
CA ALA A 62 10.98 -0.13 19.39
C ALA A 62 10.47 -0.42 17.98
N GLU A 63 10.05 0.63 17.28
CA GLU A 63 9.75 0.48 15.86
C GLU A 63 11.02 0.11 15.08
N ARG A 64 10.87 -0.72 14.06
CA ARG A 64 12.00 -1.26 13.27
C ARG A 64 12.98 -0.18 12.82
N PHE A 65 12.47 0.97 12.37
CA PHE A 65 13.25 2.11 11.88
C PHE A 65 13.15 3.33 12.78
N GLN A 66 12.90 3.13 14.09
CA GLN A 66 12.95 4.21 15.06
C GLN A 66 14.33 4.90 14.96
N ILE A 67 14.35 6.22 14.78
CA ILE A 67 15.58 7.01 14.60
C ILE A 67 16.08 7.55 15.96
N SER A 68 15.19 7.66 16.95
CA SER A 68 15.54 8.19 18.28
C SER A 68 16.53 7.32 19.06
N ASP A 69 16.68 6.05 18.68
CA ASP A 69 17.67 5.11 19.23
C ASP A 69 18.86 4.88 18.28
N ALA A 70 19.05 5.69 17.23
CA ALA A 70 20.18 5.55 16.32
C ALA A 70 21.53 5.84 17.01
N GLY A 71 22.57 5.11 16.61
CA GLY A 71 23.95 5.36 17.03
C GLY A 71 24.49 6.63 16.38
N ARG A 72 25.50 7.27 16.99
CA ARG A 72 26.13 8.47 16.43
C ARG A 72 27.41 8.08 15.69
N ILE A 73 27.51 8.45 14.42
CA ILE A 73 28.76 8.43 13.66
C ILE A 73 29.29 9.86 13.56
N THR A 74 30.59 10.03 13.73
CA THR A 74 31.27 11.34 13.72
C THR A 74 32.37 11.36 12.66
N GLY A 75 32.89 12.54 12.34
CA GLY A 75 34.00 12.71 11.40
C GLY A 75 33.59 12.87 9.94
N LEU A 76 32.30 13.07 9.65
CA LEU A 76 31.80 13.35 8.30
C LEU A 76 32.07 14.82 7.93
N LYS A 77 33.28 15.12 7.46
CA LYS A 77 33.71 16.46 7.05
C LYS A 77 33.71 16.62 5.53
N ASP A 78 33.61 17.86 5.08
CA ASP A 78 33.76 18.24 3.66
C ASP A 78 32.79 17.56 2.68
N ILE A 79 31.61 17.17 3.18
CA ILE A 79 30.54 16.58 2.38
C ILE A 79 29.65 17.67 1.76
N THR A 80 29.32 17.49 0.47
CA THR A 80 28.44 18.40 -0.27
C THR A 80 27.37 17.62 -1.02
N GLN A 81 26.13 18.13 -1.00
CA GLN A 81 25.01 17.58 -1.76
C GLN A 81 25.03 18.04 -3.23
N GLY A 82 25.88 19.00 -3.59
CA GLY A 82 25.83 19.67 -4.88
C GLY A 82 24.69 20.69 -4.96
N ILE A 83 24.14 20.88 -6.15
CA ILE A 83 22.97 21.74 -6.36
C ILE A 83 21.69 21.02 -5.90
N GLY A 84 21.69 19.69 -5.87
CA GLY A 84 20.55 18.90 -5.42
C GLY A 84 19.40 18.90 -6.44
N LEU A 85 19.73 19.17 -7.71
CA LEU A 85 18.81 19.11 -8.84
C LEU A 85 19.04 17.80 -9.61
N ASP A 86 18.01 16.99 -9.71
CA ASP A 86 17.96 15.81 -10.57
C ASP A 86 16.94 16.06 -11.69
N VAL A 87 17.39 16.01 -12.95
CA VAL A 87 16.53 16.14 -14.13
C VAL A 87 16.50 14.79 -14.85
N ILE A 88 15.30 14.32 -15.15
CA ILE A 88 15.04 12.97 -15.65
C ILE A 88 14.17 13.09 -16.91
N PRO A 89 14.78 13.40 -18.06
CA PRO A 89 14.12 13.18 -19.34
C PRO A 89 13.89 11.68 -19.54
N TYR A 90 12.79 11.35 -20.19
CA TYR A 90 12.55 10.01 -20.69
C TYR A 90 11.85 10.06 -22.04
N LEU A 91 12.05 8.99 -22.81
CA LEU A 91 11.39 8.75 -24.08
C LEU A 91 10.77 7.36 -24.05
N THR A 92 9.54 7.26 -24.51
CA THR A 92 8.83 5.99 -24.72
C THR A 92 8.45 5.83 -26.18
N GLY A 93 8.56 4.60 -26.65
CA GLY A 93 8.12 4.20 -27.98
C GLY A 93 7.52 2.80 -27.93
N GLY A 94 6.52 2.52 -28.73
CA GLY A 94 5.91 1.21 -28.73
C GLY A 94 4.69 1.06 -29.63
N LEU A 95 3.97 -0.04 -29.40
CA LEU A 95 2.77 -0.39 -30.11
C LEU A 95 1.64 -0.57 -29.11
N SER A 96 0.50 0.04 -29.39
CA SER A 96 -0.75 -0.20 -28.69
C SER A 96 -1.70 -0.91 -29.65
N LYS A 97 -2.50 -1.83 -29.14
CA LYS A 97 -3.62 -2.41 -29.88
C LYS A 97 -4.82 -2.50 -28.95
N LYS A 98 -5.93 -1.89 -29.37
CA LYS A 98 -7.24 -2.03 -28.73
C LYS A 98 -8.09 -3.03 -29.49
N GLN A 99 -9.16 -3.50 -28.85
CA GLN A 99 -10.06 -4.48 -29.43
C GLN A 99 -10.69 -3.91 -30.71
N ASN A 100 -10.65 -4.68 -31.81
CA ASN A 100 -11.18 -4.28 -33.12
C ASN A 100 -10.54 -3.02 -33.76
N GLU A 101 -9.38 -2.58 -33.28
CA GLU A 101 -8.61 -1.48 -33.86
C GLU A 101 -7.29 -2.00 -34.48
N GLU A 102 -6.74 -1.25 -35.42
CA GLU A 102 -5.37 -1.49 -35.91
C GLU A 102 -4.35 -1.17 -34.82
N SER A 103 -3.12 -1.68 -34.98
CA SER A 103 -2.07 -1.37 -34.01
C SER A 103 -1.51 0.00 -34.28
N ASP A 104 -1.61 0.89 -33.30
CA ASP A 104 -1.11 2.25 -33.40
C ASP A 104 0.31 2.36 -32.82
N PRO A 105 1.26 2.97 -33.56
CA PRO A 105 2.54 3.37 -33.00
C PRO A 105 2.32 4.49 -31.98
N VAL A 106 2.88 4.34 -30.79
CA VAL A 106 2.84 5.34 -29.74
C VAL A 106 4.26 5.80 -29.46
N ILE A 107 4.48 7.11 -29.56
CA ILE A 107 5.71 7.77 -29.14
C ILE A 107 5.31 8.86 -28.17
N ASP A 108 5.90 8.84 -26.98
CA ASP A 108 5.69 9.88 -25.99
C ASP A 108 7.01 10.22 -25.30
N GLY A 109 7.04 11.37 -24.64
CA GLY A 109 8.21 11.88 -23.95
C GLY A 109 7.81 12.84 -22.87
N GLY A 110 8.55 12.79 -21.77
CA GLY A 110 8.29 13.63 -20.63
C GLY A 110 9.55 13.97 -19.87
N LEU A 111 9.37 14.81 -18.87
CA LEU A 111 10.45 15.31 -18.05
C LEU A 111 10.00 15.41 -16.60
N ASP A 112 10.76 14.77 -15.73
CA ASP A 112 10.65 14.97 -14.29
C ASP A 112 11.87 15.74 -13.79
N ALA A 113 11.65 16.69 -12.88
CA ALA A 113 12.71 17.43 -12.22
C ALA A 113 12.47 17.40 -10.71
N PHE A 114 13.52 17.10 -9.95
CA PHE A 114 13.50 17.07 -8.49
C PHE A 114 14.57 18.03 -7.98
N TYR A 115 14.18 18.95 -7.11
CA TYR A 115 15.10 19.95 -6.55
C TYR A 115 15.06 19.94 -5.02
N GLN A 116 16.21 19.73 -4.41
CA GLN A 116 16.39 19.79 -2.97
C GLN A 116 16.60 21.25 -2.52
N ILE A 117 15.51 21.96 -2.23
CA ILE A 117 15.53 23.36 -1.78
C ILE A 117 16.33 23.52 -0.48
N THR A 118 16.09 22.63 0.49
CA THR A 118 16.89 22.51 1.71
C THR A 118 17.12 21.03 1.99
N PRO A 119 18.09 20.64 2.83
CA PRO A 119 18.30 19.25 3.22
C PRO A 119 17.05 18.46 3.66
N SER A 120 16.01 19.15 4.13
CA SER A 120 14.76 18.52 4.54
C SER A 120 13.58 18.88 3.64
N LEU A 121 13.76 19.67 2.58
CA LEU A 121 12.70 20.22 1.73
C LEU A 121 12.97 19.99 0.25
N LYS A 122 12.02 19.33 -0.43
CA LYS A 122 12.14 18.90 -1.82
C LYS A 122 10.96 19.42 -2.65
N ALA A 123 11.26 19.95 -3.83
CA ALA A 123 10.29 20.21 -4.88
C ALA A 123 10.42 19.15 -5.99
N ALA A 124 9.31 18.81 -6.61
CA ALA A 124 9.24 17.95 -7.77
C ALA A 124 8.31 18.59 -8.81
N VAL A 125 8.69 18.55 -10.08
CA VAL A 125 7.86 18.96 -11.21
C VAL A 125 7.87 17.83 -12.21
N THR A 126 6.73 17.56 -12.81
CA THR A 126 6.56 16.61 -13.90
C THR A 126 5.82 17.27 -15.05
N PHE A 127 6.22 16.95 -16.27
CA PHE A 127 5.54 17.34 -17.50
C PHE A 127 5.39 16.09 -18.36
N ARG A 128 4.15 15.79 -18.79
CA ARG A 128 3.77 14.54 -19.44
C ARG A 128 4.35 13.36 -18.68
N THR A 129 3.79 13.03 -17.52
CA THR A 129 4.33 11.91 -16.74
C THR A 129 3.88 10.58 -17.37
N ASP A 130 4.77 9.60 -17.48
CA ASP A 130 4.44 8.29 -18.03
C ASP A 130 4.15 7.30 -16.90
N PHE A 131 2.92 6.84 -16.86
CA PHE A 131 2.44 5.84 -15.90
C PHE A 131 2.51 4.40 -16.40
N ALA A 132 2.84 4.17 -17.67
CA ALA A 132 2.87 2.84 -18.29
C ALA A 132 3.96 1.90 -17.72
N GLN A 133 4.83 2.42 -16.86
CA GLN A 133 5.78 1.61 -16.08
C GLN A 133 5.17 0.91 -14.87
N THR A 134 3.96 1.31 -14.47
CA THR A 134 3.34 0.83 -13.24
C THR A 134 2.72 -0.53 -13.51
N GLU A 135 3.03 -1.52 -12.68
CA GLU A 135 2.36 -2.82 -12.71
C GLU A 135 0.84 -2.60 -12.62
N VAL A 136 0.08 -3.19 -13.56
CA VAL A 136 -1.39 -3.15 -13.49
C VAL A 136 -1.82 -3.78 -12.18
N ASP A 137 -2.94 -3.31 -11.65
CA ASP A 137 -3.47 -3.89 -10.42
C ASP A 137 -3.83 -5.36 -10.64
N GLU A 138 -3.42 -6.20 -9.70
CA GLU A 138 -3.80 -7.60 -9.69
C GLU A 138 -5.32 -7.66 -9.49
N ARG A 139 -6.06 -8.35 -10.38
CA ARG A 139 -7.49 -8.54 -10.12
C ARG A 139 -7.66 -9.39 -8.88
N GLN A 140 -8.60 -9.02 -8.01
CA GLN A 140 -8.88 -9.74 -6.77
C GLN A 140 -10.33 -10.21 -6.77
N ILE A 141 -10.58 -11.40 -6.19
CA ILE A 141 -11.95 -11.89 -5.98
C ILE A 141 -12.62 -11.03 -4.89
N ASN A 142 -13.52 -10.14 -5.31
CA ASN A 142 -14.35 -9.36 -4.40
C ASN A 142 -15.75 -9.99 -4.26
N LEU A 143 -16.05 -10.55 -3.09
CA LEU A 143 -17.39 -11.06 -2.75
C LEU A 143 -18.08 -10.16 -1.71
N THR A 144 -17.63 -8.92 -1.60
CA THR A 144 -18.20 -7.91 -0.71
C THR A 144 -18.90 -6.85 -1.54
N ARG A 145 -19.83 -6.13 -0.92
CA ARG A 145 -20.53 -4.98 -1.53
C ARG A 145 -19.70 -3.70 -1.62
N PHE A 146 -18.44 -3.74 -1.18
CA PHE A 146 -17.58 -2.55 -1.10
C PHE A 146 -16.49 -2.58 -2.16
N SER A 147 -16.09 -1.40 -2.62
CA SER A 147 -14.97 -1.25 -3.56
C SER A 147 -13.65 -1.61 -2.89
N LEU A 148 -12.76 -2.25 -3.64
CA LEU A 148 -11.42 -2.59 -3.16
C LEU A 148 -10.53 -1.33 -3.08
N TYR A 149 -9.67 -1.29 -2.07
CA TYR A 149 -8.63 -0.27 -1.94
C TYR A 149 -7.36 -0.72 -2.67
N PHE A 150 -6.92 0.05 -3.68
CA PHE A 150 -5.68 -0.20 -4.41
C PHE A 150 -4.60 0.82 -4.04
N PRO A 151 -3.47 0.42 -3.44
CA PRO A 151 -2.44 1.38 -3.04
C PRO A 151 -1.83 2.11 -4.25
N GLU A 152 -1.37 3.34 -4.02
CA GLU A 152 -0.60 4.08 -5.03
C GLU A 152 0.70 3.33 -5.38
N LYS A 153 1.02 3.23 -6.68
CA LYS A 153 2.23 2.55 -7.19
C LYS A 153 3.15 3.48 -7.99
N ARG A 154 2.71 4.70 -8.30
CA ARG A 154 3.42 5.64 -9.20
C ARG A 154 4.42 6.50 -8.43
N ASP A 155 5.67 6.55 -8.89
CA ASP A 155 6.78 7.18 -8.17
C ASP A 155 6.57 8.67 -7.85
N PHE A 156 6.02 9.44 -8.80
CA PHE A 156 5.73 10.86 -8.59
C PHE A 156 4.79 11.10 -7.40
N PHE A 157 3.81 10.23 -7.17
CA PHE A 157 2.88 10.38 -6.05
C PHE A 157 3.38 9.70 -4.77
N LEU A 158 4.15 8.63 -4.89
CA LEU A 158 4.70 7.88 -3.76
C LEU A 158 5.77 8.65 -2.98
N ASP A 159 6.62 9.40 -3.67
CA ASP A 159 7.68 10.18 -3.02
C ASP A 159 7.06 11.28 -2.14
N GLY A 160 7.41 11.35 -0.86
CA GLY A 160 6.83 12.32 0.07
C GLY A 160 5.33 12.13 0.37
N SER A 161 4.71 11.00 0.01
CA SER A 161 3.29 10.74 0.33
C SER A 161 2.98 10.77 1.83
N ASN A 162 3.99 10.47 2.66
CA ASN A 162 3.91 10.54 4.11
C ASN A 162 3.62 11.95 4.65
N TYR A 163 3.89 13.01 3.87
CA TYR A 163 3.55 14.39 4.22
C TYR A 163 2.07 14.72 4.08
N PHE A 164 1.29 13.84 3.45
CA PHE A 164 -0.16 13.99 3.26
C PHE A 164 -1.02 13.11 4.18
N ILE A 165 -0.39 12.25 5.00
CA ILE A 165 -1.08 11.35 5.95
C ILE A 165 -1.85 12.15 7.00
N PHE A 166 -3.18 11.97 7.09
CA PHE A 166 -4.11 12.72 7.95
C PHE A 166 -4.99 11.81 8.82
N GLY A 167 -5.24 12.20 10.07
CA GLY A 167 -6.22 11.50 10.93
C GLY A 167 -5.76 10.12 11.43
N ILE A 168 -6.67 9.14 11.47
CA ILE A 168 -6.40 7.79 12.00
C ILE A 168 -5.62 6.96 10.97
N ASN A 169 -4.31 7.20 10.93
CA ASN A 169 -3.34 6.39 10.19
C ASN A 169 -2.40 5.69 11.18
N GLY A 170 -2.99 4.88 12.07
CA GLY A 170 -2.26 3.96 12.94
C GLY A 170 -1.48 2.91 12.15
N ASP A 171 -0.79 2.00 12.86
CA ASP A 171 0.04 0.94 12.27
C ASP A 171 -0.58 0.27 11.01
N ASP A 172 0.24 -0.22 10.07
CA ASP A 172 -0.18 -0.79 8.77
C ASP A 172 -1.19 -1.97 8.88
N VAL A 173 -1.56 -2.36 10.09
CA VAL A 173 -2.45 -3.48 10.43
C VAL A 173 -3.85 -2.99 10.84
N ASN A 174 -4.10 -1.67 10.92
CA ASN A 174 -5.41 -1.13 11.24
C ASN A 174 -6.34 -1.15 10.01
N PRO A 175 -7.40 -1.98 9.96
CA PRO A 175 -8.29 -2.01 8.80
C PRO A 175 -9.07 -0.69 8.64
N GLN A 176 -9.18 0.11 9.70
CA GLN A 176 -9.85 1.41 9.65
C GLN A 176 -9.04 2.54 8.99
N ASN A 177 -7.75 2.32 8.67
CA ASN A 177 -6.93 3.36 8.02
C ASN A 177 -7.38 3.69 6.58
N THR A 178 -8.18 2.82 5.95
CA THR A 178 -8.75 3.02 4.61
C THR A 178 -10.24 3.39 4.62
N MET A 179 -10.88 3.52 5.79
CA MET A 179 -12.30 3.87 5.86
C MET A 179 -12.58 5.30 5.39
N MET A 180 -11.66 6.22 5.72
CA MET A 180 -11.71 7.62 5.28
C MET A 180 -10.29 8.16 5.10
N ILE A 181 -9.96 8.49 3.86
CA ILE A 181 -8.71 9.13 3.46
C ILE A 181 -9.07 10.45 2.78
N PRO A 182 -8.71 11.61 3.33
CA PRO A 182 -9.08 12.89 2.72
C PRO A 182 -8.35 13.20 1.42
N PHE A 183 -7.16 12.63 1.23
CA PHE A 183 -6.37 12.77 0.00
C PHE A 183 -5.74 11.42 -0.39
N PHE A 184 -6.11 10.93 -1.57
CA PHE A 184 -5.72 9.65 -2.12
C PHE A 184 -5.29 9.84 -3.58
N SER A 185 -3.98 9.94 -3.78
CA SER A 185 -3.38 10.31 -5.07
C SER A 185 -3.72 9.36 -6.21
N ARG A 186 -4.03 8.09 -5.90
CA ARG A 186 -4.39 7.06 -6.89
C ARG A 186 -5.58 7.47 -7.76
N ARG A 187 -6.45 8.36 -7.27
CA ARG A 187 -7.57 8.91 -8.06
C ARG A 187 -7.16 9.86 -9.18
N ILE A 188 -5.99 10.48 -9.08
CA ILE A 188 -5.52 11.46 -10.06
C ILE A 188 -4.93 10.71 -11.25
N GLY A 189 -5.31 11.08 -12.48
CA GLY A 189 -4.81 10.43 -13.70
C GLY A 189 -5.44 9.07 -13.96
N LEU A 190 -6.68 8.87 -13.49
CA LEU A 190 -7.57 7.78 -13.86
C LEU A 190 -8.92 8.40 -14.25
N ASP A 191 -9.63 7.79 -15.21
CA ASP A 191 -11.01 8.14 -15.51
C ASP A 191 -12.00 7.40 -14.59
N SER A 192 -13.30 7.52 -14.86
CA SER A 192 -14.37 6.86 -14.09
C SER A 192 -14.37 5.33 -14.25
N GLY A 193 -13.82 4.80 -15.35
CA GLY A 193 -13.62 3.37 -15.60
C GLY A 193 -12.36 2.81 -14.94
N GLY A 194 -11.47 3.68 -14.46
CA GLY A 194 -10.17 3.31 -13.90
C GLY A 194 -9.08 3.19 -14.97
N ASP A 195 -9.33 3.65 -16.19
CA ASP A 195 -8.34 3.66 -17.26
C ASP A 195 -7.35 4.82 -17.05
N PRO A 196 -6.05 4.64 -17.35
CA PRO A 196 -5.05 5.67 -17.15
C PRO A 196 -5.28 6.94 -18.01
N VAL A 197 -5.32 8.09 -17.34
CA VAL A 197 -5.36 9.41 -17.99
C VAL A 197 -3.98 10.07 -17.87
N PRO A 198 -3.36 10.52 -18.97
CA PRO A 198 -2.06 11.19 -18.93
C PRO A 198 -2.07 12.46 -18.07
N ILE A 199 -0.99 12.69 -17.30
CA ILE A 199 -0.78 13.97 -16.60
C ILE A 199 -0.10 14.95 -17.53
N LYS A 200 -0.74 16.09 -17.80
CA LYS A 200 -0.13 17.18 -18.57
C LYS A 200 1.05 17.78 -17.82
N TYR A 201 0.82 18.16 -16.56
CA TYR A 201 1.85 18.67 -15.67
C TYR A 201 1.46 18.47 -14.21
N GLY A 202 2.47 18.43 -13.35
CA GLY A 202 2.28 18.36 -11.91
C GLY A 202 3.44 19.03 -11.17
N GLY A 203 3.13 19.66 -10.05
CA GLY A 203 4.09 20.25 -9.13
C GLY A 203 3.84 19.74 -7.73
N LYS A 204 4.90 19.41 -7.02
CA LYS A 204 4.86 18.93 -5.65
C LYS A 204 5.95 19.58 -4.83
N PHE A 205 5.66 19.85 -3.58
CA PHE A 205 6.59 20.39 -2.60
C PHE A 205 6.36 19.69 -1.27
N THR A 206 7.36 18.96 -0.79
CA THR A 206 7.24 18.15 0.43
C THR A 206 8.52 18.23 1.26
N GLY A 207 8.38 18.34 2.58
CA GLY A 207 9.55 18.37 3.44
C GLY A 207 9.31 18.96 4.82
N LYS A 208 10.42 19.27 5.51
CA LYS A 208 10.43 19.90 6.83
C LYS A 208 11.09 21.27 6.80
N ALA A 209 10.53 22.19 7.56
CA ALA A 209 11.09 23.50 7.90
C ALA A 209 11.03 23.69 9.42
N GLY A 210 12.13 23.38 10.11
CA GLY A 210 12.15 23.31 11.57
C GLY A 210 11.19 22.25 12.10
N ASN A 211 10.25 22.65 12.95
CA ASN A 211 9.23 21.77 13.53
C ASN A 211 7.98 21.61 12.65
N TRP A 212 7.99 22.15 11.43
CA TRP A 212 6.88 22.05 10.49
C TRP A 212 7.17 21.01 9.41
N ASN A 213 6.21 20.13 9.16
CA ASN A 213 6.15 19.28 7.98
C ASN A 213 5.19 19.95 6.98
N LEU A 214 5.60 20.05 5.73
CA LEU A 214 4.89 20.71 4.65
C LEU A 214 4.69 19.70 3.52
N GLY A 215 3.47 19.63 2.99
CA GLY A 215 3.13 18.89 1.79
C GLY A 215 2.20 19.74 0.92
N PHE A 216 2.56 19.94 -0.33
CA PHE A 216 1.74 20.62 -1.32
C PHE A 216 1.87 19.87 -2.65
N LEU A 217 0.76 19.69 -3.34
CA LEU A 217 0.67 19.03 -4.63
C LEU A 217 -0.37 19.75 -5.47
N HIS A 218 -0.05 20.00 -6.73
CA HIS A 218 -1.00 20.42 -7.75
C HIS A 218 -0.75 19.63 -9.03
N VAL A 219 -1.79 19.05 -9.63
CA VAL A 219 -1.68 18.21 -10.83
C VAL A 219 -2.82 18.52 -11.78
N LYS A 220 -2.53 18.62 -13.08
CA LYS A 220 -3.52 18.71 -14.16
C LYS A 220 -3.35 17.52 -15.09
N ASP A 221 -4.40 16.73 -15.22
CA ASP A 221 -4.50 15.64 -16.17
C ASP A 221 -5.22 16.08 -17.46
N ASP A 222 -5.32 15.13 -18.40
CA ASP A 222 -6.02 15.29 -19.66
C ASP A 222 -7.41 14.64 -19.65
N ASN A 223 -8.13 14.77 -18.53
CA ASN A 223 -9.48 14.21 -18.39
C ASN A 223 -10.49 14.97 -19.27
N GLU A 224 -11.59 14.32 -19.64
CA GLU A 224 -12.55 14.83 -20.64
C GLU A 224 -13.32 16.10 -20.19
N TRP A 225 -13.44 16.31 -18.88
CA TRP A 225 -14.14 17.44 -18.28
C TRP A 225 -13.17 18.56 -17.86
N ASP A 226 -13.61 19.82 -17.95
CA ASP A 226 -12.77 21.02 -17.74
C ASP A 226 -12.45 21.26 -16.25
N ASN A 227 -11.59 20.42 -15.69
CA ASN A 227 -11.13 20.54 -14.31
C ASN A 227 -10.01 21.59 -14.17
N PRO A 228 -10.05 22.55 -13.25
CA PRO A 228 -8.88 23.44 -12.99
C PRO A 228 -7.62 22.70 -12.52
N GLY A 229 -7.72 21.41 -12.18
CA GLY A 229 -6.65 20.56 -11.68
C GLY A 229 -6.89 20.20 -10.21
N TYR A 230 -6.13 19.22 -9.73
CA TYR A 230 -6.26 18.67 -8.38
C TYR A 230 -5.18 19.25 -7.47
N THR A 231 -5.59 19.85 -6.36
CA THR A 231 -4.69 20.46 -5.39
C THR A 231 -4.86 19.82 -4.03
N ALA A 232 -3.75 19.49 -3.37
CA ALA A 232 -3.73 19.04 -1.98
C ALA A 232 -2.63 19.77 -1.21
N GLY A 233 -2.97 20.29 -0.03
CA GLY A 233 -2.04 20.96 0.87
C GLY A 233 -2.18 20.41 2.28
N ARG A 234 -1.06 20.16 2.95
CA ARG A 234 -1.00 19.74 4.35
C ARG A 234 0.16 20.42 5.07
N ILE A 235 -0.13 20.90 6.27
CA ILE A 235 0.85 21.49 7.17
C ILE A 235 0.70 20.82 8.52
N THR A 236 1.79 20.34 9.10
CA THR A 236 1.79 19.69 10.42
C THR A 236 2.89 20.27 11.28
N ARG A 237 2.57 20.70 12.50
CA ARG A 237 3.54 21.15 13.49
C ARG A 237 3.82 20.04 14.50
N VAL A 238 5.06 19.61 14.58
CA VAL A 238 5.55 18.67 15.59
C VAL A 238 5.86 19.46 16.88
N PHE A 239 5.46 18.90 18.02
CA PHE A 239 5.78 19.44 19.34
C PHE A 239 6.08 18.31 20.33
N GLY A 240 6.78 18.64 21.41
CA GLY A 240 7.39 17.63 22.27
C GLY A 240 8.37 16.77 21.48
N ARG A 241 8.38 15.45 21.72
CA ARG A 241 9.27 14.51 21.01
C ARG A 241 8.62 13.87 19.77
N GLN A 242 7.31 13.70 19.78
CA GLN A 242 6.60 12.88 18.78
C GLN A 242 5.11 13.20 18.63
N SER A 243 4.63 14.28 19.26
CA SER A 243 3.25 14.75 19.12
C SER A 243 3.14 15.75 17.98
N SER A 244 1.97 15.88 17.38
CA SER A 244 1.76 16.77 16.25
C SER A 244 0.32 17.27 16.13
N ILE A 245 0.15 18.45 15.55
CA ILE A 245 -1.14 18.99 15.12
C ILE A 245 -1.04 19.36 13.64
N GLY A 246 -2.05 18.99 12.84
CA GLY A 246 -2.04 19.13 11.40
C GLY A 246 -3.29 19.77 10.83
N LEU A 247 -3.15 20.45 9.70
CA LEU A 247 -4.22 20.95 8.85
C LEU A 247 -4.07 20.35 7.45
N ILE A 248 -5.17 19.94 6.83
CA ILE A 248 -5.21 19.51 5.43
C ILE A 248 -6.28 20.31 4.69
N ALA A 249 -6.02 20.61 3.42
CA ALA A 249 -7.00 21.12 2.48
C ALA A 249 -6.83 20.47 1.11
N THR A 250 -7.94 20.23 0.41
CA THR A 250 -7.94 19.80 -0.99
C THR A 250 -8.91 20.64 -1.81
N SER A 251 -8.63 20.74 -3.11
CA SER A 251 -9.50 21.41 -4.09
C SER A 251 -9.43 20.66 -5.42
N GLY A 252 -10.59 20.40 -6.02
CA GLY A 252 -10.77 19.58 -7.22
C GLY A 252 -11.52 18.28 -6.92
N ASN A 253 -12.07 17.65 -7.95
CA ASN A 253 -12.94 16.49 -7.79
C ASN A 253 -12.63 15.39 -8.82
N ALA A 254 -11.97 14.31 -8.42
CA ALA A 254 -11.66 13.22 -9.36
C ALA A 254 -12.83 12.22 -9.55
N LEU A 255 -14.02 12.50 -8.98
CA LEU A 255 -15.18 11.60 -9.05
C LEU A 255 -16.18 11.98 -10.14
N ASN A 256 -16.40 13.28 -10.33
CA ASN A 256 -17.38 13.84 -11.26
C ASN A 256 -17.10 15.34 -11.48
N GLU A 257 -17.89 15.96 -12.35
CA GLU A 257 -17.75 17.36 -12.76
C GLU A 257 -18.06 18.38 -11.65
N ALA A 258 -18.71 17.98 -10.55
CA ALA A 258 -19.09 18.91 -9.50
C ALA A 258 -17.86 19.50 -8.80
N SER A 259 -17.92 20.77 -8.41
CA SER A 259 -16.83 21.36 -7.63
C SER A 259 -16.75 20.73 -6.23
N ASN A 260 -15.52 20.43 -5.79
CA ASN A 260 -15.27 19.89 -4.46
C ASN A 260 -14.05 20.52 -3.82
N SER A 261 -14.16 20.81 -2.53
CA SER A 261 -13.02 21.09 -1.67
C SER A 261 -13.21 20.41 -0.33
N LEU A 262 -12.13 20.25 0.43
CA LEU A 262 -12.17 19.68 1.77
C LEU A 262 -11.18 20.41 2.66
N ALA A 263 -11.53 20.53 3.94
CA ALA A 263 -10.64 21.04 4.97
C ALA A 263 -10.74 20.18 6.23
N GLY A 264 -9.61 19.94 6.90
CA GLY A 264 -9.58 19.14 8.12
C GLY A 264 -8.44 19.51 9.06
N ILE A 265 -8.61 19.13 10.32
CA ILE A 265 -7.64 19.27 11.40
C ILE A 265 -7.43 17.92 12.08
N ASP A 266 -6.18 17.62 12.47
CA ASP A 266 -5.86 16.45 13.28
C ASP A 266 -4.86 16.73 14.39
N LEU A 267 -4.90 15.89 15.42
CA LEU A 267 -4.03 15.90 16.58
C LEU A 267 -3.54 14.48 16.82
N LYS A 268 -2.23 14.32 17.02
CA LYS A 268 -1.60 13.09 17.50
C LYS A 268 -0.79 13.39 18.75
N LEU A 269 -1.14 12.76 19.86
CA LEU A 269 -0.37 12.78 21.10
C LEU A 269 0.27 11.41 21.26
N ALA A 270 1.59 11.33 21.24
CA ALA A 270 2.30 10.06 21.32
C ALA A 270 3.47 10.11 22.31
N THR A 271 3.78 8.96 22.90
CA THR A 271 5.03 8.74 23.63
C THR A 271 5.52 7.31 23.44
N SER A 272 6.83 7.14 23.33
CA SER A 272 7.56 5.88 23.21
C SER A 272 8.28 5.50 24.52
N GLU A 273 8.10 6.31 25.55
CA GLU A 273 8.80 6.24 26.84
C GLU A 273 7.83 5.97 27.99
N LEU A 274 6.58 5.58 27.70
CA LEU A 274 5.60 5.30 28.73
C LEU A 274 6.14 4.16 29.61
N ARG A 275 6.30 4.42 30.91
CA ARG A 275 6.93 3.47 31.85
C ARG A 275 8.27 2.93 31.34
N GLY A 276 9.07 3.77 30.69
CA GLY A 276 10.43 3.47 30.23
C GLY A 276 10.53 3.17 28.73
N ASN A 277 9.80 2.16 28.24
CA ASN A 277 9.97 1.67 26.85
C ASN A 277 8.67 1.25 26.16
N LYS A 278 7.52 1.78 26.60
CA LYS A 278 6.21 1.47 26.01
C LYS A 278 5.74 2.60 25.11
N ASN A 279 5.15 2.21 23.98
CA ASN A 279 4.52 3.13 23.05
C ASN A 279 3.03 3.29 23.37
N ILE A 280 2.53 4.52 23.27
CA ILE A 280 1.11 4.82 23.27
C ILE A 280 0.88 6.03 22.36
N ALA A 281 -0.22 6.01 21.62
CA ALA A 281 -0.62 7.11 20.77
C ALA A 281 -2.13 7.35 20.88
N PHE A 282 -2.51 8.60 21.05
CA PHE A 282 -3.87 9.09 20.94
C PHE A 282 -3.98 9.96 19.68
N SER A 283 -4.96 9.68 18.84
CA SER A 283 -5.23 10.44 17.60
C SER A 283 -6.65 10.99 17.64
N LEU A 284 -6.85 12.21 17.15
CA LEU A 284 -8.14 12.87 17.00
C LEU A 284 -8.15 13.61 15.66
N TYR A 285 -9.25 13.59 14.93
CA TYR A 285 -9.41 14.40 13.73
C TYR A 285 -10.84 14.88 13.53
N GLY A 286 -10.98 15.95 12.74
CA GLY A 286 -12.24 16.41 12.16
C GLY A 286 -12.00 16.93 10.75
N VAL A 287 -12.88 16.61 9.82
CA VAL A 287 -12.77 16.98 8.40
C VAL A 287 -14.15 17.26 7.83
N LYS A 288 -14.24 18.22 6.92
CA LYS A 288 -15.46 18.62 6.23
C LYS A 288 -15.21 18.74 4.74
N SER A 289 -16.11 18.20 3.94
CA SER A 289 -16.14 18.39 2.49
C SER A 289 -17.15 19.49 2.12
N PHE A 290 -16.82 20.30 1.14
CA PHE A 290 -17.68 21.29 0.52
C PHE A 290 -17.86 20.86 -0.93
N THR A 291 -19.01 20.28 -1.24
CA THR A 291 -19.36 19.82 -2.59
C THR A 291 -20.51 20.69 -3.10
N GLU A 292 -20.47 21.05 -4.37
CA GLU A 292 -21.54 21.76 -5.04
C GLU A 292 -22.90 21.09 -4.81
N ASP A 293 -23.91 21.90 -4.50
CA ASP A 293 -25.30 21.47 -4.26
C ASP A 293 -25.55 20.42 -3.16
N ILE A 294 -24.53 20.05 -2.38
CA ILE A 294 -24.65 19.12 -1.25
C ILE A 294 -24.42 19.86 0.07
N LYS A 295 -25.37 19.76 1.01
CA LYS A 295 -25.31 20.44 2.32
C LYS A 295 -25.75 19.52 3.47
N GLY A 296 -25.19 19.77 4.65
CA GLY A 296 -25.51 19.04 5.88
C GLY A 296 -24.89 17.64 5.88
N GLU A 297 -24.50 17.12 7.05
CA GLU A 297 -23.88 15.79 7.19
C GLU A 297 -22.66 15.55 6.27
N ASP A 298 -21.93 16.61 5.99
CA ASP A 298 -20.80 16.71 5.06
C ASP A 298 -19.45 16.70 5.82
N PHE A 299 -19.42 16.07 6.99
CA PHE A 299 -18.25 16.00 7.86
C PHE A 299 -17.96 14.58 8.35
N SER A 300 -16.70 14.35 8.73
CA SER A 300 -16.25 13.16 9.44
C SER A 300 -15.35 13.57 10.60
N PHE A 301 -15.41 12.82 11.69
CA PHE A 301 -14.50 12.96 12.81
C PHE A 301 -14.22 11.59 13.41
N GLY A 302 -13.09 11.47 14.10
CA GLY A 302 -12.73 10.21 14.73
C GLY A 302 -11.62 10.35 15.74
N THR A 303 -11.52 9.36 16.61
CA THR A 303 -10.54 9.26 17.68
C THR A 303 -10.03 7.83 17.79
N GLU A 304 -8.76 7.67 18.18
CA GLU A 304 -8.16 6.36 18.42
C GLU A 304 -7.14 6.44 19.55
N LEU A 305 -7.19 5.48 20.46
CA LEU A 305 -6.11 5.16 21.39
C LEU A 305 -5.46 3.84 20.98
N ASN A 306 -4.16 3.87 20.74
CA ASN A 306 -3.37 2.73 20.32
C ASN A 306 -2.20 2.48 21.28
N TYR A 307 -2.04 1.24 21.71
CA TYR A 307 -0.95 0.77 22.57
C TYR A 307 -0.25 -0.42 21.90
N PRO A 308 0.69 -0.18 20.96
CA PRO A 308 1.24 -1.22 20.09
C PRO A 308 2.52 -1.86 20.67
N ASN A 309 2.43 -2.55 21.81
CA ASN A 309 3.61 -3.12 22.48
C ASN A 309 3.68 -4.64 22.30
N ASP A 310 4.91 -5.20 22.28
CA ASP A 310 5.17 -6.60 21.87
C ASP A 310 4.37 -7.65 22.66
N PHE A 311 4.26 -7.48 23.98
CA PHE A 311 3.54 -8.41 24.84
C PHE A 311 2.04 -8.15 24.90
N LEU A 312 1.63 -6.88 25.00
CA LEU A 312 0.25 -6.45 25.10
C LEU A 312 0.01 -5.38 24.05
N LYS A 313 -0.86 -5.69 23.09
CA LYS A 313 -1.33 -4.73 22.11
C LYS A 313 -2.82 -4.50 22.31
N PHE A 314 -3.22 -3.24 22.41
CA PHE A 314 -4.64 -2.89 22.35
C PHE A 314 -4.89 -1.65 21.53
N ARG A 315 -6.10 -1.57 20.98
CA ARG A 315 -6.63 -0.45 20.23
C ARG A 315 -8.09 -0.25 20.62
N ILE A 316 -8.49 1.01 20.71
CA ILE A 316 -9.90 1.40 20.75
C ILE A 316 -10.06 2.65 19.91
N GLY A 317 -11.05 2.65 19.04
CA GLY A 317 -11.30 3.72 18.10
C GLY A 317 -12.79 3.93 17.86
N TYR A 318 -13.09 5.17 17.46
CA TYR A 318 -14.41 5.59 17.03
C TYR A 318 -14.24 6.52 15.84
N MET A 319 -15.08 6.38 14.83
CA MET A 319 -15.24 7.40 13.81
C MET A 319 -16.69 7.53 13.37
N GLN A 320 -17.01 8.71 12.83
CA GLN A 320 -18.27 8.98 12.18
C GLN A 320 -17.99 9.54 10.79
N ILE A 321 -18.76 9.08 9.80
CA ILE A 321 -18.72 9.58 8.44
C ILE A 321 -20.14 9.96 8.05
N GLY A 322 -20.38 11.25 7.83
CA GLY A 322 -21.69 11.75 7.41
C GLY A 322 -22.08 11.26 6.02
N GLU A 323 -23.38 11.20 5.75
CA GLU A 323 -23.93 10.70 4.49
C GLU A 323 -23.46 11.50 3.26
N ASN A 324 -23.37 12.81 3.43
CA ASN A 324 -23.03 13.76 2.37
C ASN A 324 -21.53 14.06 2.31
N PHE A 325 -20.72 13.45 3.18
CA PHE A 325 -19.28 13.63 3.18
C PHE A 325 -18.67 13.04 1.90
N THR A 326 -18.13 13.91 1.05
CA THR A 326 -17.61 13.54 -0.27
C THR A 326 -16.22 14.13 -0.46
N PRO A 327 -15.15 13.37 -0.25
CA PRO A 327 -13.81 13.86 -0.54
C PRO A 327 -13.49 13.62 -2.02
N GLY A 328 -13.55 14.66 -2.83
CA GLY A 328 -13.35 14.60 -4.29
C GLY A 328 -11.97 14.05 -4.68
N LEU A 329 -10.94 14.34 -3.88
CA LEU A 329 -9.58 13.79 -4.06
C LEU A 329 -9.23 12.65 -3.08
N GLY A 330 -10.17 12.21 -2.23
CA GLY A 330 -9.91 11.28 -1.15
C GLY A 330 -10.35 9.85 -1.46
N PHE A 331 -10.68 9.07 -0.44
CA PHE A 331 -11.33 7.77 -0.55
C PHE A 331 -12.19 7.55 0.68
N VAL A 332 -13.44 7.13 0.50
CA VAL A 332 -14.35 6.78 1.58
C VAL A 332 -15.00 5.47 1.21
N LEU A 333 -14.83 4.46 2.07
CA LEU A 333 -15.39 3.14 1.82
C LEU A 333 -16.91 3.13 2.01
N ARG A 334 -17.38 3.86 3.04
CA ARG A 334 -18.78 3.88 3.46
C ARG A 334 -19.14 5.22 4.09
N LYS A 335 -20.34 5.70 3.79
CA LYS A 335 -20.91 6.95 4.33
C LYS A 335 -22.11 6.63 5.22
N ASN A 336 -22.61 7.64 5.94
CA ASN A 336 -23.78 7.53 6.82
C ASN A 336 -23.56 6.53 7.97
N ILE A 337 -22.38 6.52 8.59
CA ILE A 337 -22.02 5.52 9.60
C ILE A 337 -21.39 6.11 10.87
N ARG A 338 -21.57 5.37 11.96
CA ARG A 338 -20.69 5.36 13.13
C ARG A 338 -19.96 4.03 13.17
N ASP A 339 -18.66 4.07 13.30
CA ASP A 339 -17.80 2.88 13.39
C ASP A 339 -17.07 2.89 14.73
N PHE A 340 -17.39 1.89 15.55
CA PHE A 340 -16.69 1.61 16.80
C PHE A 340 -15.90 0.31 16.66
N TYR A 341 -14.60 0.40 16.86
CA TYR A 341 -13.70 -0.71 16.61
C TYR A 341 -12.60 -0.77 17.65
N GLY A 342 -12.00 -1.94 17.78
CA GLY A 342 -10.91 -2.13 18.71
C GLY A 342 -10.39 -3.54 18.67
N GLY A 343 -9.36 -3.76 19.47
CA GLY A 343 -8.76 -5.07 19.60
C GLY A 343 -7.85 -5.15 20.81
N LEU A 344 -7.66 -6.37 21.26
CA LEU A 344 -6.80 -6.71 22.38
C LEU A 344 -6.09 -8.01 22.03
N SER A 345 -4.76 -8.01 22.11
CA SER A 345 -3.96 -9.20 21.91
C SER A 345 -2.82 -9.29 22.91
N LEU A 346 -2.51 -10.53 23.27
CA LEU A 346 -1.37 -10.91 24.09
C LEU A 346 -0.40 -11.71 23.23
N GLY A 347 0.89 -11.45 23.39
CA GLY A 347 1.96 -12.04 22.58
C GLY A 347 3.13 -12.60 23.39
N PRO A 348 2.92 -13.56 24.32
CA PRO A 348 4.02 -14.19 25.05
C PRO A 348 5.09 -14.81 24.13
N ARG A 349 6.34 -14.74 24.58
CA ARG A 349 7.51 -15.35 23.95
C ARG A 349 8.12 -16.40 24.90
N PRO A 350 7.70 -17.67 24.83
CA PRO A 350 8.21 -18.73 25.70
C PRO A 350 9.74 -18.85 25.60
N LYS A 351 10.41 -19.00 26.74
CA LYS A 351 11.87 -19.26 26.78
C LYS A 351 12.14 -20.75 26.61
N ASN A 352 13.30 -21.09 26.05
CA ASN A 352 13.75 -22.49 25.86
C ASN A 352 12.75 -23.37 25.08
N SER A 353 12.07 -22.77 24.10
CA SER A 353 11.03 -23.40 23.29
C SER A 353 11.33 -23.20 21.79
N PRO A 354 10.87 -24.10 20.89
CA PRO A 354 10.95 -23.86 19.45
C PRO A 354 10.03 -22.70 18.98
N LEU A 355 9.17 -22.19 19.86
CA LEU A 355 8.24 -21.10 19.58
C LEU A 355 8.92 -19.74 19.76
N LEU A 356 8.83 -18.88 18.74
CA LEU A 356 9.28 -17.48 18.79
C LEU A 356 8.29 -16.60 19.54
N GLN A 357 7.00 -16.76 19.26
CA GLN A 357 5.91 -16.00 19.87
C GLN A 357 4.58 -16.72 19.62
N VAL A 358 3.71 -16.71 20.61
CA VAL A 358 2.30 -17.10 20.44
C VAL A 358 1.48 -15.85 20.65
N ARG A 359 0.69 -15.45 19.66
CA ARG A 359 -0.26 -14.34 19.80
C ARG A 359 -1.68 -14.86 19.86
N SER A 360 -2.47 -14.31 20.76
CA SER A 360 -3.90 -14.60 20.88
C SER A 360 -4.63 -13.31 21.20
N GLY A 361 -5.84 -13.15 20.71
CA GLY A 361 -6.58 -11.92 20.94
C GLY A 361 -7.94 -11.90 20.27
N LEU A 362 -8.58 -10.76 20.38
CA LEU A 362 -9.82 -10.45 19.69
C LEU A 362 -9.72 -9.08 19.03
N ASP A 363 -10.39 -8.94 17.91
CA ASP A 363 -10.67 -7.67 17.26
C ASP A 363 -12.19 -7.58 17.05
N TYR A 364 -12.76 -6.39 17.21
CA TYR A 364 -14.16 -6.15 16.94
C TYR A 364 -14.34 -4.89 16.09
N THR A 365 -15.43 -4.87 15.34
CA THR A 365 -15.89 -3.71 14.57
C THR A 365 -17.41 -3.68 14.64
N LEU A 366 -17.98 -2.52 14.93
CA LEU A 366 -19.42 -2.30 15.01
C LEU A 366 -19.75 -1.04 14.23
N ILE A 367 -20.38 -1.23 13.08
CA ILE A 367 -20.81 -0.18 12.18
C ILE A 367 -22.33 -0.04 12.32
N SER A 368 -22.78 1.15 12.70
CA SER A 368 -24.20 1.50 12.78
C SER A 368 -24.55 2.67 11.88
N ASP A 369 -25.80 2.67 11.42
CA ASP A 369 -26.38 3.75 10.64
C ASP A 369 -26.46 5.03 11.47
N LEU A 370 -26.02 6.15 10.88
CA LEU A 370 -25.96 7.43 11.59
C LEU A 370 -27.36 8.01 11.90
N ARG A 371 -28.37 7.73 11.07
CA ARG A 371 -29.72 8.29 11.17
C ARG A 371 -30.58 7.56 12.19
N ASN A 372 -30.62 6.23 12.12
CA ASN A 372 -31.51 5.42 12.96
C ASN A 372 -30.80 4.60 14.05
N GLY A 373 -29.46 4.54 14.03
CA GLY A 373 -28.66 3.79 15.01
C GLY A 373 -28.68 2.27 14.85
N GLY A 374 -29.36 1.76 13.82
CA GLY A 374 -29.40 0.33 13.50
C GLY A 374 -28.02 -0.19 13.13
N VAL A 375 -27.68 -1.38 13.63
CA VAL A 375 -26.42 -2.05 13.26
C VAL A 375 -26.49 -2.44 11.79
N GLN A 376 -25.50 -2.02 11.02
CA GLN A 376 -25.34 -2.40 9.61
C GLN A 376 -24.34 -3.55 9.46
N THR A 377 -23.24 -3.51 10.22
CA THR A 377 -22.22 -4.55 10.22
C THR A 377 -21.68 -4.74 11.63
N ALA A 378 -21.53 -5.98 12.08
CA ALA A 378 -20.78 -6.28 13.31
C ALA A 378 -19.82 -7.44 13.07
N GLU A 379 -18.55 -7.22 13.35
CA GLU A 379 -17.50 -8.23 13.21
C GLU A 379 -16.87 -8.50 14.57
N LEU A 380 -16.66 -9.79 14.88
CA LEU A 380 -15.87 -10.24 16.01
C LEU A 380 -14.88 -11.30 15.53
N LYS A 381 -13.61 -10.91 15.44
CA LYS A 381 -12.52 -11.80 15.08
C LYS A 381 -11.86 -12.32 16.34
N LEU A 382 -11.89 -13.64 16.52
CA LEU A 382 -11.22 -14.36 17.58
C LEU A 382 -9.95 -15.00 17.01
N ASN A 383 -8.78 -14.47 17.38
CA ASN A 383 -7.50 -15.07 17.07
C ASN A 383 -7.11 -15.99 18.23
N TYR A 384 -7.40 -17.29 18.12
CA TYR A 384 -7.11 -18.24 19.21
C TYR A 384 -5.62 -18.41 19.41
N ALA A 385 -4.87 -18.59 18.31
CA ALA A 385 -3.43 -18.72 18.35
C ALA A 385 -2.81 -18.43 16.97
N ASP A 386 -1.93 -17.43 16.94
CA ASP A 386 -0.93 -17.20 15.90
C ASP A 386 0.43 -17.65 16.46
N ILE A 387 0.85 -18.84 16.07
CA ILE A 387 2.07 -19.48 16.56
C ILE A 387 3.18 -19.25 15.54
N SER A 388 4.17 -18.44 15.92
CA SER A 388 5.39 -18.24 15.15
C SER A 388 6.51 -19.10 15.72
N PHE A 389 7.20 -19.86 14.87
CA PHE A 389 8.33 -20.72 15.27
C PHE A 389 9.67 -20.05 15.01
N LEU A 390 10.71 -20.45 15.74
CA LEU A 390 12.09 -20.03 15.49
C LEU A 390 12.59 -20.46 14.10
N SER A 391 12.01 -21.50 13.52
CA SER A 391 12.27 -21.94 12.14
C SER A 391 11.79 -20.93 11.09
N GLY A 392 10.89 -20.00 11.46
CA GLY A 392 10.16 -19.11 10.57
C GLY A 392 8.84 -19.68 10.06
N ASP A 393 8.47 -20.90 10.48
CA ASP A 393 7.15 -21.47 10.20
C ASP A 393 6.07 -20.76 11.03
N LEU A 394 4.83 -20.77 10.55
CA LEU A 394 3.69 -20.15 11.20
C LEU A 394 2.45 -21.04 11.07
N ILE A 395 1.72 -21.15 12.19
CA ILE A 395 0.42 -21.80 12.27
C ILE A 395 -0.54 -20.80 12.91
N SER A 396 -1.68 -20.53 12.26
CA SER A 396 -2.70 -19.62 12.77
C SER A 396 -4.07 -20.27 12.77
N PHE A 397 -4.82 -20.07 13.86
CA PHE A 397 -6.20 -20.47 14.02
C PHE A 397 -7.05 -19.28 14.46
N SER A 398 -8.10 -18.97 13.70
CA SER A 398 -9.03 -17.90 14.05
C SER A 398 -10.45 -18.19 13.61
N SER A 399 -11.39 -17.49 14.23
CA SER A 399 -12.80 -17.43 13.83
C SER A 399 -13.21 -15.99 13.62
N ASN A 400 -14.06 -15.72 12.64
CA ASN A 400 -14.69 -14.43 12.42
C ASN A 400 -16.20 -14.64 12.50
N TYR A 401 -16.85 -13.98 13.45
CA TYR A 401 -18.27 -13.73 13.38
C TYR A 401 -18.51 -12.47 12.57
N GLU A 402 -19.47 -12.52 11.67
CA GLU A 402 -19.88 -11.40 10.83
C GLU A 402 -21.39 -11.32 10.83
N PHE A 403 -21.91 -10.14 11.16
CA PHE A 403 -23.28 -9.74 10.93
C PHE A 403 -23.27 -8.71 9.80
N ASP A 404 -24.13 -8.90 8.82
CA ASP A 404 -24.27 -8.00 7.68
C ASP A 404 -25.75 -7.80 7.35
N ARG A 405 -26.23 -6.55 7.49
CA ARG A 405 -27.57 -6.14 7.06
C ARG A 405 -27.54 -5.70 5.61
N LEU A 406 -28.34 -6.35 4.77
CA LEU A 406 -28.55 -5.98 3.38
C LEU A 406 -29.87 -5.20 3.25
N ASP A 407 -29.79 -3.89 2.99
CA ASP A 407 -30.99 -3.06 2.77
C ASP A 407 -31.63 -3.29 1.39
N ASN A 408 -30.84 -3.81 0.44
CA ASN A 408 -31.26 -4.16 -0.91
C ASN A 408 -30.61 -5.48 -1.33
N ASP A 409 -31.17 -6.14 -2.32
CA ASP A 409 -30.61 -7.36 -2.89
C ASP A 409 -29.16 -7.13 -3.35
N PHE A 410 -28.26 -8.00 -2.88
CA PHE A 410 -26.84 -7.94 -3.18
C PHE A 410 -26.52 -8.89 -4.34
N LYS A 411 -26.26 -8.32 -5.52
CA LYS A 411 -25.76 -9.08 -6.68
C LYS A 411 -24.31 -9.51 -6.44
N ILE A 412 -24.13 -10.76 -6.00
CA ILE A 412 -22.81 -11.34 -5.75
C ILE A 412 -22.15 -11.85 -7.04
N THR A 413 -22.96 -12.20 -8.04
CA THR A 413 -22.54 -12.47 -9.43
C THR A 413 -23.55 -11.85 -10.40
N GLU A 414 -23.31 -11.94 -11.71
CA GLU A 414 -24.29 -11.45 -12.71
C GLU A 414 -25.64 -12.17 -12.64
N SER A 415 -25.65 -13.44 -12.20
CA SER A 415 -26.84 -14.30 -12.19
C SER A 415 -27.41 -14.57 -10.80
N ILE A 416 -26.65 -14.33 -9.72
CA ILE A 416 -27.05 -14.65 -8.35
C ILE A 416 -27.12 -13.36 -7.53
N ALA A 417 -28.27 -13.12 -6.92
CA ALA A 417 -28.50 -12.04 -5.97
C ALA A 417 -28.93 -12.61 -4.62
N ILE A 418 -28.29 -12.15 -3.55
CA ILE A 418 -28.64 -12.49 -2.18
C ILE A 418 -29.74 -11.51 -1.73
N PRO A 419 -30.91 -11.99 -1.26
CA PRO A 419 -32.00 -11.11 -0.88
C PRO A 419 -31.64 -10.15 0.26
N ALA A 420 -32.26 -8.97 0.26
CA ALA A 420 -32.24 -8.06 1.39
C ALA A 420 -32.74 -8.77 2.68
N ASP A 421 -31.84 -8.94 3.66
CA ASP A 421 -32.13 -9.51 4.97
C ASP A 421 -30.98 -9.22 5.96
N ASP A 422 -31.16 -9.61 7.21
CA ASP A 422 -30.15 -9.62 8.26
C ASP A 422 -29.44 -10.98 8.29
N TYR A 423 -28.16 -11.00 7.91
CA TYR A 423 -27.37 -12.22 7.91
C TYR A 423 -26.37 -12.22 9.05
N SER A 424 -26.18 -13.38 9.67
CA SER A 424 -25.09 -13.61 10.61
C SER A 424 -24.43 -14.94 10.33
N PHE A 425 -23.11 -14.97 10.36
CA PHE A 425 -22.36 -16.17 10.04
C PHE A 425 -21.00 -16.22 10.71
N TRP A 426 -20.53 -17.46 10.91
CA TRP A 426 -19.18 -17.74 11.39
C TRP A 426 -18.30 -18.27 10.26
N ARG A 427 -17.08 -17.75 10.21
CA ARG A 427 -16.01 -18.16 9.29
C ARG A 427 -14.78 -18.56 10.09
N HIS A 428 -14.35 -19.81 9.96
CA HIS A 428 -13.18 -20.35 10.64
C HIS A 428 -12.00 -20.42 9.68
N SER A 429 -10.82 -20.02 10.13
CA SER A 429 -9.61 -19.95 9.32
C SER A 429 -8.47 -20.75 9.95
N VAL A 430 -7.85 -21.59 9.14
CA VAL A 430 -6.59 -22.27 9.45
C VAL A 430 -5.56 -21.84 8.42
N THR A 431 -4.46 -21.25 8.89
CA THR A 431 -3.33 -20.89 8.03
C THR A 431 -2.09 -21.65 8.45
N LEU A 432 -1.47 -22.34 7.48
CA LEU A 432 -0.19 -23.00 7.61
C LEU A 432 0.79 -22.33 6.67
N SER A 433 1.91 -21.86 7.18
CA SER A 433 2.93 -21.20 6.38
C SER A 433 4.31 -21.74 6.75
N SER A 434 5.02 -22.19 5.73
CA SER A 434 6.41 -22.59 5.89
C SER A 434 7.34 -21.38 5.78
N ALA A 435 8.50 -21.44 6.43
CA ALA A 435 9.48 -20.38 6.40
C ALA A 435 9.94 -20.03 4.97
N LYS A 436 9.60 -18.82 4.49
CA LYS A 436 9.98 -18.27 3.16
C LYS A 436 11.49 -18.16 2.88
N ARG A 437 12.33 -18.54 3.85
CA ARG A 437 13.79 -18.66 3.69
C ARG A 437 14.22 -19.94 2.96
N ARG A 438 13.37 -20.98 2.95
CA ARG A 438 13.65 -22.24 2.26
C ARG A 438 13.53 -22.00 0.76
N ASN A 439 14.30 -22.74 -0.05
CA ASN A 439 14.23 -22.61 -1.51
C ASN A 439 12.82 -22.88 -2.01
N LEU A 440 12.18 -23.93 -1.49
CA LEU A 440 10.76 -24.20 -1.65
C LEU A 440 10.04 -23.81 -0.37
N TRP A 441 9.04 -22.94 -0.49
CA TRP A 441 8.12 -22.61 0.59
C TRP A 441 6.68 -22.71 0.07
N GLY A 442 5.78 -23.04 0.98
CA GLY A 442 4.33 -23.01 0.76
C GLY A 442 3.60 -22.26 1.87
N LEU A 443 2.43 -21.73 1.52
CA LEU A 443 1.40 -21.24 2.42
C LEU A 443 0.07 -21.86 1.97
N SER A 444 -0.69 -22.37 2.92
CA SER A 444 -2.06 -22.83 2.74
C SER A 444 -2.95 -22.09 3.73
N ARG A 445 -4.03 -21.48 3.25
CA ARG A 445 -5.08 -20.93 4.09
C ARG A 445 -6.40 -21.56 3.67
N PHE A 446 -7.06 -22.18 4.65
CA PHE A 446 -8.37 -22.80 4.50
C PHE A 446 -9.36 -22.04 5.35
N VAL A 447 -10.41 -21.49 4.74
CA VAL A 447 -11.47 -20.77 5.45
C VAL A 447 -12.81 -21.41 5.15
N PHE A 448 -13.60 -21.76 6.16
CA PHE A 448 -14.87 -22.44 5.95
C PHE A 448 -15.93 -21.94 6.93
N GLY A 449 -17.20 -22.16 6.61
CA GLY A 449 -18.31 -21.84 7.49
C GLY A 449 -19.56 -21.40 6.72
N THR A 450 -20.52 -20.86 7.47
CA THR A 450 -21.74 -20.27 6.92
C THR A 450 -21.42 -18.98 6.18
N PHE A 451 -22.21 -18.63 5.18
CA PHE A 451 -22.05 -17.42 4.38
C PHE A 451 -23.39 -17.03 3.79
N TYR A 452 -23.94 -15.89 4.25
CA TYR A 452 -25.29 -15.44 3.91
C TYR A 452 -26.33 -16.57 4.05
N SER A 453 -27.05 -16.90 2.97
CA SER A 453 -28.10 -17.92 2.94
C SER A 453 -27.59 -19.36 2.99
N GLY A 454 -26.27 -19.59 2.89
CA GLY A 454 -25.67 -20.92 2.75
C GLY A 454 -24.27 -21.04 3.35
N THR A 455 -23.31 -21.59 2.58
CA THR A 455 -21.94 -21.87 3.04
C THR A 455 -20.90 -21.44 2.03
N ARG A 456 -19.70 -21.14 2.54
CA ARG A 456 -18.55 -20.81 1.69
C ARG A 456 -17.27 -21.44 2.23
N THR A 457 -16.53 -22.06 1.33
CA THR A 457 -15.20 -22.62 1.59
C THR A 457 -14.19 -21.92 0.69
N ASP A 458 -13.12 -21.38 1.27
CA ASP A 458 -12.02 -20.71 0.59
C ASP A 458 -10.75 -21.55 0.80
N LEU A 459 -10.01 -21.79 -0.28
CA LEU A 459 -8.70 -22.44 -0.27
C LEU A 459 -7.71 -21.56 -1.04
N LEU A 460 -6.78 -20.97 -0.30
CA LEU A 460 -5.62 -20.26 -0.86
C LEU A 460 -4.39 -21.15 -0.71
N LEU A 461 -3.79 -21.50 -1.84
CA LEU A 461 -2.50 -22.16 -1.92
C LEU A 461 -1.49 -21.21 -2.58
N GLN A 462 -0.37 -20.98 -1.91
CA GLN A 462 0.75 -20.21 -2.44
C GLN A 462 2.01 -21.05 -2.30
N THR A 463 2.85 -21.05 -3.32
CA THR A 463 4.20 -21.62 -3.23
C THR A 463 5.20 -20.80 -4.01
N GLY A 464 6.42 -20.73 -3.52
CA GLY A 464 7.54 -20.16 -4.24
C GLY A 464 8.71 -21.12 -4.22
N TYR A 465 9.33 -21.30 -5.37
CA TYR A 465 10.51 -22.13 -5.55
C TYR A 465 11.65 -21.34 -6.21
N LYS A 466 12.71 -21.13 -5.44
CA LYS A 466 14.01 -20.72 -5.98
C LYS A 466 14.71 -21.94 -6.57
N ILE A 467 14.48 -22.19 -7.85
CA ILE A 467 15.03 -23.35 -8.60
C ILE A 467 16.56 -23.27 -8.61
N CYS A 468 17.08 -22.14 -9.09
CA CYS A 468 18.50 -21.82 -9.14
C CYS A 468 18.67 -20.30 -9.18
N VAL A 469 19.90 -19.79 -9.13
CA VAL A 469 20.14 -18.43 -9.62
C VAL A 469 20.33 -18.54 -11.13
N PRO A 470 19.56 -17.82 -11.96
CA PRO A 470 18.71 -16.66 -11.64
C PRO A 470 17.19 -16.92 -11.51
N VAL A 471 16.73 -18.17 -11.56
CA VAL A 471 15.30 -18.50 -11.76
C VAL A 471 14.52 -18.67 -10.45
N TYR A 472 13.44 -17.89 -10.32
CA TYR A 472 12.42 -18.04 -9.28
C TYR A 472 11.05 -18.24 -9.92
N ILE A 473 10.29 -19.22 -9.42
CA ILE A 473 8.89 -19.42 -9.77
C ILE A 473 8.01 -19.25 -8.54
N GLY A 474 6.91 -18.52 -8.67
CA GLY A 474 5.85 -18.40 -7.69
C GLY A 474 4.53 -18.84 -8.32
N LEU A 475 3.78 -19.66 -7.60
CA LEU A 475 2.46 -20.14 -8.00
C LEU A 475 1.47 -19.82 -6.90
N GLU A 476 0.28 -19.41 -7.30
CA GLU A 476 -0.83 -19.18 -6.40
C GLU A 476 -2.15 -19.67 -7.01
N SER A 477 -3.00 -20.23 -6.16
CA SER A 477 -4.38 -20.61 -6.45
C SER A 477 -5.26 -20.09 -5.32
N ASP A 478 -6.14 -19.13 -5.60
CA ASP A 478 -7.24 -18.69 -4.71
C ASP A 478 -8.54 -19.25 -5.26
N ARG A 479 -9.12 -20.23 -4.57
CA ARG A 479 -10.37 -20.88 -4.95
C ARG A 479 -11.42 -20.70 -3.87
N ARG A 480 -12.64 -20.34 -4.26
CA ARG A 480 -13.78 -20.22 -3.34
C ARG A 480 -14.96 -20.98 -3.91
N TRP A 481 -15.48 -21.91 -3.12
CA TRP A 481 -16.73 -22.62 -3.38
C TRP A 481 -17.83 -21.95 -2.57
N VAL A 482 -18.81 -21.40 -3.27
CA VAL A 482 -19.95 -20.69 -2.67
C VAL A 482 -21.20 -21.51 -2.97
N ASN A 483 -21.88 -21.94 -1.92
CA ASN A 483 -23.11 -22.71 -2.03
C ASN A 483 -24.22 -21.93 -1.31
N LEU A 484 -25.15 -21.35 -2.07
CA LEU A 484 -26.21 -20.49 -1.57
C LEU A 484 -27.57 -21.08 -1.94
N LYS A 485 -28.64 -20.64 -1.26
CA LYS A 485 -30.00 -21.07 -1.63
C LYS A 485 -30.39 -20.57 -3.02
N GLU A 486 -29.83 -19.44 -3.43
CA GLU A 486 -30.11 -18.74 -4.70
C GLU A 486 -29.28 -19.29 -5.86
N GLY A 487 -28.24 -20.07 -5.58
CA GLY A 487 -27.39 -20.69 -6.59
C GLY A 487 -25.97 -20.95 -6.10
N ASP A 488 -25.32 -21.92 -6.74
CA ASP A 488 -23.95 -22.30 -6.42
C ASP A 488 -23.00 -21.78 -7.49
N PHE A 489 -21.81 -21.34 -7.06
CA PHE A 489 -20.77 -20.92 -7.99
C PHE A 489 -19.37 -21.09 -7.40
N ILE A 490 -18.38 -21.06 -8.30
CA ILE A 490 -16.97 -21.14 -7.94
C ILE A 490 -16.27 -19.92 -8.50
N THR A 491 -15.46 -19.26 -7.66
CA THR A 491 -14.49 -18.26 -8.12
C THR A 491 -13.09 -18.83 -7.95
N GLN A 492 -12.26 -18.66 -8.98
CA GLN A 492 -10.91 -19.21 -9.04
C GLN A 492 -10.00 -18.22 -9.75
N ILE A 493 -8.89 -17.90 -9.09
CA ILE A 493 -7.78 -17.19 -9.69
C ILE A 493 -6.52 -18.05 -9.60
N TYR A 494 -5.78 -18.16 -10.70
CA TYR A 494 -4.42 -18.70 -10.71
C TYR A 494 -3.44 -17.58 -11.01
N ARG A 495 -2.35 -17.48 -10.25
CA ARG A 495 -1.26 -16.52 -10.52
C ARG A 495 0.07 -17.24 -10.67
N LEU A 496 0.81 -16.83 -11.69
CA LEU A 496 2.17 -17.29 -11.98
C LEU A 496 3.11 -16.08 -11.94
N ASN A 497 4.15 -16.19 -11.13
CA ASN A 497 5.29 -15.29 -11.14
C ASN A 497 6.52 -16.04 -11.63
N LEU A 498 7.10 -15.63 -12.75
CA LEU A 498 8.32 -16.21 -13.29
C LEU A 498 9.39 -15.13 -13.42
N ASN A 499 10.36 -15.15 -12.51
CA ASN A 499 11.34 -14.09 -12.34
C ASN A 499 12.74 -14.61 -12.67
N PHE A 500 13.45 -13.88 -13.54
CA PHE A 500 14.84 -14.11 -13.88
C PHE A 500 15.69 -12.96 -13.31
N LEU A 501 16.37 -13.22 -12.20
CA LEU A 501 17.27 -12.29 -11.52
C LEU A 501 18.71 -12.50 -11.98
N ILE A 502 18.99 -12.13 -13.24
CA ILE A 502 20.24 -12.47 -13.96
C ILE A 502 21.46 -11.83 -13.29
N SER A 503 21.35 -10.56 -12.89
CA SER A 503 22.37 -9.84 -12.14
C SER A 503 21.71 -8.73 -11.31
N PRO A 504 22.45 -8.02 -10.42
CA PRO A 504 21.93 -6.83 -9.75
C PRO A 504 21.47 -5.72 -10.70
N THR A 505 21.88 -5.76 -11.98
CA THR A 505 21.57 -4.76 -12.99
C THR A 505 20.64 -5.25 -14.10
N ILE A 506 20.39 -6.55 -14.21
CA ILE A 506 19.53 -7.13 -15.25
C ILE A 506 18.51 -8.04 -14.59
N SER A 507 17.23 -7.74 -14.81
CA SER A 507 16.12 -8.54 -14.30
C SER A 507 15.00 -8.62 -15.33
N TRP A 508 14.30 -9.75 -15.33
CA TRP A 508 13.13 -9.97 -16.16
C TRP A 508 12.03 -10.62 -15.33
N TYR A 509 10.95 -9.88 -15.14
CA TYR A 509 9.78 -10.29 -14.37
C TYR A 509 8.65 -10.65 -15.32
N ASN A 510 8.00 -11.79 -15.08
CA ASN A 510 6.80 -12.18 -15.79
C ASN A 510 5.72 -12.50 -14.77
N PHE A 511 4.55 -11.91 -14.96
CA PHE A 511 3.37 -12.14 -14.14
C PHE A 511 2.22 -12.53 -15.07
N ALA A 512 1.61 -13.67 -14.82
CA ALA A 512 0.41 -14.09 -15.52
C ALA A 512 -0.69 -14.42 -14.52
N GLN A 513 -1.93 -14.06 -14.84
CA GLN A 513 -3.08 -14.32 -14.00
C GLN A 513 -4.24 -14.83 -14.84
N TYR A 514 -4.81 -15.96 -14.47
CA TYR A 514 -6.06 -16.48 -15.04
C TYR A 514 -7.21 -16.29 -14.05
N GLU A 515 -8.39 -15.96 -14.55
CA GLU A 515 -9.62 -15.84 -13.77
C GLU A 515 -10.75 -16.61 -14.46
N ASN A 516 -11.48 -17.44 -13.72
CA ASN A 516 -12.51 -18.31 -14.29
C ASN A 516 -13.84 -17.62 -14.62
N GLN A 517 -14.14 -16.46 -14.03
CA GLN A 517 -15.40 -15.75 -14.26
C GLN A 517 -15.41 -15.04 -15.61
N SER A 518 -14.28 -14.46 -16.01
CA SER A 518 -14.09 -13.85 -17.32
C SER A 518 -13.45 -14.79 -18.34
N GLU A 519 -12.96 -15.96 -17.90
CA GLU A 519 -12.22 -16.93 -18.71
C GLU A 519 -10.99 -16.34 -19.43
N THR A 520 -10.39 -15.29 -18.84
CA THR A 520 -9.28 -14.54 -19.47
C THR A 520 -7.96 -14.72 -18.73
N ILE A 521 -6.87 -14.62 -19.49
CA ILE A 521 -5.51 -14.50 -18.95
C ILE A 521 -5.02 -13.07 -19.13
N GLY A 522 -4.58 -12.45 -18.04
CA GLY A 522 -3.74 -11.26 -18.07
C GLY A 522 -2.26 -11.66 -18.03
N TRP A 523 -1.42 -11.03 -18.87
CA TRP A 523 0.03 -11.23 -18.88
C TRP A 523 0.78 -9.90 -18.87
N GLN A 524 1.70 -9.79 -17.92
CA GLN A 524 2.68 -8.71 -17.82
C GLN A 524 4.10 -9.27 -17.89
N SER A 525 4.94 -8.62 -18.68
CA SER A 525 6.37 -8.90 -18.76
C SER A 525 7.13 -7.58 -18.66
N ARG A 526 8.14 -7.55 -17.79
CA ARG A 526 8.98 -6.38 -17.53
C ARG A 526 10.43 -6.79 -17.51
N PHE A 527 11.17 -6.40 -18.53
CA PHE A 527 12.63 -6.46 -18.55
C PHE A 527 13.20 -5.12 -18.12
N GLN A 528 14.18 -5.14 -17.23
CA GLN A 528 14.90 -3.96 -16.76
C GLN A 528 16.40 -4.18 -16.88
N TRP A 529 17.07 -3.21 -17.48
CA TRP A 529 18.53 -3.14 -17.52
C TRP A 529 19.02 -1.80 -16.97
N ILE A 530 19.73 -1.86 -15.84
CA ILE A 530 20.40 -0.75 -15.18
C ILE A 530 21.83 -0.67 -15.74
N ILE A 531 22.07 0.26 -16.66
CA ILE A 531 23.41 0.48 -17.23
C ILE A 531 24.32 1.10 -16.17
N LYS A 532 23.79 2.12 -15.48
CA LYS A 532 24.34 2.74 -14.27
C LYS A 532 23.16 3.22 -13.41
N PRO A 533 23.31 3.42 -12.10
CA PRO A 533 22.24 4.00 -11.29
C PRO A 533 21.68 5.29 -11.91
N GLY A 534 20.37 5.30 -12.20
CA GLY A 534 19.68 6.41 -12.86
C GLY A 534 19.73 6.40 -14.39
N LYS A 535 20.36 5.40 -15.02
CA LYS A 535 20.42 5.22 -16.48
C LYS A 535 19.93 3.82 -16.83
N GLU A 536 18.69 3.75 -17.30
CA GLU A 536 17.94 2.50 -17.33
C GLU A 536 17.16 2.34 -18.63
N ILE A 537 17.08 1.10 -19.08
CA ILE A 537 16.23 0.68 -20.20
C ILE A 537 15.18 -0.28 -19.65
N PHE A 538 13.93 -0.04 -20.03
CA PHE A 538 12.82 -0.92 -19.75
C PHE A 538 12.21 -1.42 -21.05
N LEU A 539 11.84 -2.69 -21.08
CA LEU A 539 10.94 -3.27 -22.06
C LEU A 539 9.75 -3.81 -21.29
N THR A 540 8.56 -3.28 -21.56
CA THR A 540 7.33 -3.73 -20.95
C THR A 540 6.38 -4.27 -22.00
N PHE A 541 5.70 -5.35 -21.64
CA PHE A 541 4.59 -5.90 -22.39
C PHE A 541 3.46 -6.13 -21.40
N ASN A 542 2.26 -5.66 -21.75
CA ASN A 542 1.06 -5.86 -20.96
C ASN A 542 -0.08 -6.26 -21.88
N SER A 543 -0.79 -7.32 -21.52
CA SER A 543 -2.03 -7.72 -22.15
C SER A 543 -3.01 -8.12 -21.07
N PRO A 544 -4.08 -7.35 -20.82
CA PRO A 544 -5.04 -7.64 -19.77
C PRO A 544 -6.04 -8.74 -20.15
N LEU A 545 -6.12 -9.09 -21.43
CA LEU A 545 -7.14 -9.96 -21.99
C LEU A 545 -6.56 -10.83 -23.11
N ILE A 546 -6.30 -12.09 -22.77
CA ILE A 546 -5.95 -13.17 -23.68
C ILE A 546 -6.98 -14.28 -23.47
N ASP A 547 -7.72 -14.62 -24.52
CA ASP A 547 -8.56 -15.83 -24.54
C ASP A 547 -7.65 -17.07 -24.67
N PRO A 548 -7.62 -17.97 -23.68
CA PRO A 548 -6.78 -19.15 -23.73
C PRO A 548 -7.34 -20.28 -24.62
N MET A 549 -8.64 -20.26 -24.94
CA MET A 549 -9.37 -21.38 -25.56
C MET A 549 -9.48 -21.28 -27.08
N ASP A 550 -9.64 -20.07 -27.64
CA ASP A 550 -9.77 -19.91 -29.10
C ASP A 550 -8.41 -19.81 -29.80
N ARG A 551 -7.57 -18.83 -29.40
CA ARG A 551 -6.18 -18.65 -29.86
C ARG A 551 -5.42 -17.88 -28.77
N PHE A 552 -4.26 -18.37 -28.33
CA PHE A 552 -3.34 -17.63 -27.44
C PHE A 552 -2.74 -16.40 -28.14
N ARG A 553 -3.59 -15.43 -28.48
CA ARG A 553 -3.29 -14.16 -29.14
C ARG A 553 -3.93 -13.06 -28.31
N PRO A 554 -3.15 -12.07 -27.87
CA PRO A 554 -3.70 -10.96 -27.10
C PRO A 554 -4.66 -10.14 -27.96
N GLU A 555 -5.87 -9.94 -27.48
CA GLU A 555 -6.85 -9.07 -28.14
C GLU A 555 -6.50 -7.59 -27.93
N ILE A 556 -6.05 -7.30 -26.73
CA ILE A 556 -5.56 -5.98 -26.30
C ILE A 556 -4.13 -6.17 -25.80
N TYR A 557 -3.20 -5.37 -26.32
CA TYR A 557 -1.85 -5.36 -25.78
C TYR A 557 -1.18 -3.99 -25.93
N GLU A 558 -0.23 -3.77 -25.04
CA GLU A 558 0.66 -2.63 -25.05
C GLU A 558 2.09 -3.14 -24.89
N ALA A 559 2.93 -2.85 -25.89
CA ALA A 559 4.37 -3.10 -25.83
C ALA A 559 5.09 -1.77 -25.85
N ARG A 560 5.94 -1.50 -24.86
CA ARG A 560 6.70 -0.24 -24.73
C ARG A 560 8.17 -0.50 -24.49
N VAL A 561 8.98 0.34 -25.12
CA VAL A 561 10.39 0.54 -24.78
C VAL A 561 10.50 1.91 -24.12
N LYS A 562 11.15 1.97 -22.96
CA LYS A 562 11.43 3.21 -22.26
C LYS A 562 12.91 3.35 -21.97
N VAL A 563 13.44 4.53 -22.28
CA VAL A 563 14.80 4.93 -21.91
C VAL A 563 14.70 6.07 -20.92
N LYS A 564 15.34 5.89 -19.76
CA LYS A 564 15.39 6.88 -18.66
C LYS A 564 16.83 7.29 -18.41
N TYR A 565 17.06 8.60 -18.31
CA TYR A 565 18.40 9.13 -18.05
C TYR A 565 18.35 10.23 -16.98
N THR A 566 18.86 9.94 -15.78
CA THR A 566 18.96 10.91 -14.69
C THR A 566 20.25 11.73 -14.80
N ILE A 567 20.10 13.05 -14.88
CA ILE A 567 21.16 14.05 -14.85
C ILE A 567 21.16 14.69 -13.45
N ARG A 568 22.28 14.62 -12.72
CA ARG A 568 22.40 15.13 -11.35
C ARG A 568 23.37 16.30 -11.28
N PHE A 569 22.94 17.41 -10.69
CA PHE A 569 23.74 18.63 -10.51
C PHE A 569 24.23 18.77 -9.06
#